data_AF-A0A6L9MJ96-F1
#
_entry.id   AF-A0A6L9MJ96-F1
#
_cell.length_a   1.000
_cell.length_b   1.000
_cell.length_c   1.000
_cell.angle_alpha   90.00
_cell.angle_beta   90.00
_cell.angle_gamma   90.00
#
_symmetry.space_group_name_H-M   'P 1'
#
loop_
_entity.id
_entity.type
_entity.pdbx_description
1 polymer ?
#
loop_
_entity_poly.entity_id
_entity_poly.type
_entity_poly.pdbx_seq_one_letter_code
_entity_poly.pdbx_strand_id
1 'polypeptide(L)'
;MGIVAKATEIVGGAVALVRRFGSPSHQAVGLTPRIPAARKQGIMTLKLPAAEGWKEGRLPTCAPGLQVNAFASNLDHPRWIEVLPNGDVLVAESKEQPERPRTLMDHAQQATMRRVKAIGPSANRITLWRDADGDGVAERREVFVENQNQPFGMALVGDRFYLGNTDGIRCFDYRPGDTSLRGGGEKLVDFK
;
A
#
# COMPACT_ATOMS: atom_id res chain seq x y z
N MET A 1 -7.15 22.40 -3.64
CA MET A 1 -5.81 22.03 -4.18
C MET A 1 -4.86 23.19 -3.96
N GLY A 2 -3.68 22.98 -3.37
CA GLY A 2 -2.71 24.07 -3.16
C GLY A 2 -2.04 24.51 -4.45
N ILE A 3 -1.64 25.79 -4.55
CA ILE A 3 -1.01 26.40 -5.73
C ILE A 3 0.25 25.61 -6.15
N VAL A 4 1.07 25.21 -5.18
CA VAL A 4 2.30 24.45 -5.40
C VAL A 4 2.02 23.09 -6.06
N ALA A 5 1.00 22.35 -5.61
CA ALA A 5 0.67 21.05 -6.19
C ALA A 5 0.21 21.15 -7.66
N LYS A 6 -0.54 22.22 -7.98
CA LYS A 6 -1.02 22.47 -9.35
C LYS A 6 0.12 22.89 -10.28
N ALA A 7 1.05 23.71 -9.79
CA ALA A 7 2.25 24.08 -10.55
C ALA A 7 3.14 22.85 -10.83
N THR A 8 3.37 21.99 -9.83
CA THR A 8 4.12 20.74 -9.99
C THR A 8 3.47 19.81 -11.02
N GLU A 9 2.14 19.70 -11.03
CA GLU A 9 1.40 18.88 -12.00
C GLU A 9 1.59 19.38 -13.44
N ILE A 10 1.48 20.69 -13.67
CA ILE A 10 1.65 21.28 -15.01
C ILE A 10 3.07 21.05 -15.54
N VAL A 11 4.08 21.35 -14.72
CA VAL A 11 5.49 21.15 -15.10
C VAL A 11 5.78 19.66 -15.33
N GLY A 12 5.32 18.79 -14.44
CA GLY A 12 5.47 17.34 -14.57
C GLY A 12 4.79 16.79 -15.83
N GLY A 13 3.58 17.27 -16.14
CA GLY A 13 2.82 16.89 -17.34
C GLY A 13 3.49 17.32 -18.64
N ALA A 14 3.99 18.56 -18.71
CA ALA A 14 4.73 19.07 -19.87
C ALA A 14 6.02 18.28 -20.11
N VAL A 15 6.80 18.01 -19.05
CA VAL A 15 8.03 17.21 -19.13
C VAL A 15 7.71 15.77 -19.57
N ALA A 16 6.64 15.17 -19.04
CA ALA A 16 6.22 13.83 -19.43
C ALA A 16 5.80 13.76 -20.92
N LEU A 17 5.08 14.77 -21.41
CA LEU A 17 4.67 14.87 -22.82
C LEU A 17 5.88 14.96 -23.75
N VAL A 18 6.82 15.87 -23.47
CA VAL A 18 8.06 16.02 -24.25
C VAL A 18 8.86 14.71 -24.26
N ARG A 19 8.95 14.03 -23.12
CA ARG A 19 9.70 12.78 -23.01
C ARG A 19 9.03 11.60 -23.72
N ARG A 20 7.71 11.61 -23.87
CA ARG A 20 6.96 10.54 -24.54
C ARG A 20 7.36 10.38 -26.02
N PHE A 21 7.78 11.47 -26.68
CA PHE A 21 8.21 11.43 -28.08
C PHE A 21 9.43 10.53 -28.35
N GLY A 22 10.28 10.29 -27.34
CA GLY A 22 11.47 9.46 -27.48
C GLY A 22 11.41 8.15 -26.68
N SER A 23 10.26 7.80 -26.12
CA SER A 23 10.10 6.59 -25.29
C SER A 23 9.93 5.33 -26.16
N PRO A 24 10.44 4.16 -25.73
CA PRO A 24 10.20 2.90 -26.42
C PRO A 24 8.69 2.66 -26.63
N SER A 25 8.31 2.26 -27.84
CA SER A 25 6.90 2.03 -28.21
C SER A 25 6.33 0.73 -27.65
N HIS A 26 7.18 -0.19 -27.20
CA HIS A 26 6.78 -1.51 -26.69
C HIS A 26 7.27 -1.69 -25.25
N GLN A 27 6.40 -2.26 -24.41
CA GLN A 27 6.75 -2.64 -23.04
C GLN A 27 7.66 -3.87 -23.07
N ALA A 28 8.65 -3.90 -22.19
CA ALA A 28 9.55 -5.04 -22.02
C ALA A 28 8.85 -6.12 -21.19
N VAL A 29 8.12 -7.01 -21.86
CA VAL A 29 7.36 -8.13 -21.25
C VAL A 29 7.76 -9.47 -21.91
N GLY A 30 7.44 -10.59 -21.25
CA GLY A 30 7.73 -11.94 -21.73
C GLY A 30 8.98 -12.58 -21.12
N LEU A 31 9.34 -13.78 -21.59
CA LEU A 31 10.45 -14.58 -21.05
C LEU A 31 11.84 -14.01 -21.42
N THR A 32 11.95 -13.31 -22.54
CA THR A 32 13.16 -12.64 -23.01
C THR A 32 12.86 -11.18 -23.35
N PRO A 33 12.58 -10.34 -22.35
CA PRO A 33 12.18 -8.97 -22.58
C PRO A 33 13.36 -8.14 -23.09
N ARG A 34 13.15 -7.34 -24.13
CA ARG A 34 14.15 -6.36 -24.60
C ARG A 34 14.10 -5.12 -23.72
N ILE A 35 14.93 -5.10 -22.69
CA ILE A 35 15.00 -3.99 -21.71
C ILE A 35 15.59 -2.74 -22.39
N PRO A 36 14.88 -1.60 -22.41
CA PRO A 36 15.43 -0.35 -22.93
C PRO A 36 16.62 0.14 -22.11
N ALA A 37 17.60 0.77 -22.78
CA ALA A 37 18.72 1.38 -22.08
C ALA A 37 18.25 2.46 -21.10
N ALA A 38 18.80 2.45 -19.88
CA ALA A 38 18.50 3.46 -18.87
C ALA A 38 18.94 4.85 -19.35
N ARG A 39 18.10 5.86 -19.13
CA ARG A 39 18.40 7.26 -19.44
C ARG A 39 18.57 8.04 -18.14
N LYS A 40 19.68 8.78 -18.01
CA LYS A 40 19.89 9.70 -16.89
C LYS A 40 18.82 10.79 -16.92
N GLN A 41 18.24 11.09 -15.76
CA GLN A 41 17.25 12.14 -15.60
C GLN A 41 17.86 13.32 -14.83
N GLY A 42 17.81 14.53 -15.39
CA GLY A 42 18.25 15.75 -14.70
C GLY A 42 17.18 16.39 -13.82
N ILE A 43 15.92 16.36 -14.28
CA ILE A 43 14.75 16.83 -13.53
C ILE A 43 13.93 15.60 -13.11
N MET A 44 13.64 15.49 -11.82
CA MET A 44 12.80 14.43 -11.27
C MET A 44 11.43 14.46 -11.96
N THR A 45 11.00 13.34 -12.50
CA THR A 45 9.66 13.19 -13.08
C THR A 45 8.86 12.26 -12.20
N LEU A 46 7.93 12.86 -11.46
CA LEU A 46 6.99 12.08 -10.68
C LEU A 46 5.85 11.64 -11.60
N LYS A 47 5.85 10.35 -11.98
CA LYS A 47 4.71 9.75 -12.67
C LYS A 47 3.65 9.42 -11.61
N LEU A 48 2.75 10.36 -11.38
CA LEU A 48 1.61 10.14 -10.50
C LEU A 48 0.49 9.48 -11.32
N PRO A 49 0.12 8.23 -11.04
CA PRO A 49 -1.17 7.76 -11.51
C PRO A 49 -2.25 8.64 -10.87
N ALA A 50 -3.24 9.05 -11.67
CA ALA A 50 -4.49 9.55 -11.11
C ALA A 50 -5.14 8.35 -10.40
N ALA A 51 -5.03 8.32 -9.08
CA ALA A 51 -5.70 7.31 -8.26
C ALA A 51 -7.20 7.62 -8.26
N GLU A 52 -7.93 7.07 -9.22
CA GLU A 52 -9.38 6.96 -9.14
C GLU A 52 -9.71 5.75 -8.29
N GLY A 53 -10.52 5.94 -7.25
CA GLY A 53 -11.11 4.83 -6.53
C GLY A 53 -11.97 3.97 -7.46
N TRP A 54 -12.20 2.72 -7.08
CA TRP A 54 -13.16 1.88 -7.77
C TRP A 54 -14.56 2.53 -7.67
N LYS A 55 -15.23 2.72 -8.81
CA LYS A 55 -16.66 3.03 -8.83
C LYS A 55 -17.41 1.81 -8.30
N GLU A 56 -18.55 2.02 -7.64
CA GLU A 56 -19.35 0.90 -7.11
C GLU A 56 -19.66 -0.14 -8.19
N GLY A 57 -19.47 -1.41 -7.85
CA GLY A 57 -19.67 -2.55 -8.76
C GLY A 57 -18.62 -2.69 -9.87
N ARG A 58 -17.64 -1.79 -9.99
CA ARG A 58 -16.58 -1.92 -10.99
C ARG A 58 -15.60 -3.01 -10.55
N LEU A 59 -15.40 -4.01 -11.42
CA LEU A 59 -14.46 -5.10 -11.23
C LEU A 59 -13.42 -5.10 -12.37
N PRO A 60 -12.17 -5.57 -12.13
CA PRO A 60 -11.19 -5.75 -13.18
C PRO A 60 -11.62 -6.88 -14.14
N THR A 61 -11.21 -6.78 -15.39
CA THR A 61 -11.29 -7.90 -16.33
C THR A 61 -10.24 -8.94 -15.97
N CYS A 62 -10.67 -10.17 -15.73
CA CYS A 62 -9.79 -11.30 -15.46
C CYS A 62 -9.66 -12.22 -16.68
N ALA A 63 -8.68 -13.13 -16.62
CA ALA A 63 -8.46 -14.12 -17.67
C ALA A 63 -9.65 -15.12 -17.76
N PRO A 64 -9.87 -15.78 -18.90
CA PRO A 64 -10.92 -16.79 -19.04
C PRO A 64 -10.82 -17.88 -17.97
N GLY A 65 -11.96 -18.24 -17.36
CA GLY A 65 -12.04 -19.22 -16.28
C GLY A 65 -11.76 -18.69 -14.87
N LEU A 66 -11.42 -17.40 -14.73
CA LEU A 66 -11.29 -16.73 -13.44
C LEU A 66 -12.51 -15.85 -13.14
N GLN A 67 -12.71 -15.56 -11.86
CA GLN A 67 -13.66 -14.58 -11.37
C GLN A 67 -12.92 -13.63 -10.43
N VAL A 68 -13.28 -12.35 -10.46
CA VAL A 68 -12.79 -11.36 -9.49
C VAL A 68 -13.99 -10.68 -8.87
N ASN A 69 -13.96 -10.53 -7.55
CA ASN A 69 -14.94 -9.84 -6.75
C ASN A 69 -14.23 -8.86 -5.79
N ALA A 70 -15.00 -7.97 -5.16
CA ALA A 70 -14.48 -7.07 -4.15
C ALA A 70 -14.64 -7.71 -2.76
N PHE A 71 -13.57 -8.27 -2.21
CA PHE A 71 -13.58 -8.92 -0.90
C PHE A 71 -13.85 -7.94 0.26
N ALA A 72 -13.18 -6.78 0.25
CA ALA A 72 -13.37 -5.73 1.25
C ALA A 72 -13.24 -4.35 0.61
N SER A 73 -13.89 -3.35 1.21
CA SER A 73 -13.83 -1.95 0.78
C SER A 73 -13.60 -1.03 1.98
N ASN A 74 -13.42 0.28 1.75
CA ASN A 74 -13.16 1.27 2.81
C ASN A 74 -11.95 0.96 3.70
N LEU A 75 -10.87 0.47 3.09
CA LEU A 75 -9.57 0.29 3.74
C LEU A 75 -8.79 1.60 3.77
N ASP A 76 -8.08 1.85 4.86
CA ASP A 76 -7.22 3.01 5.02
C ASP A 76 -5.79 2.71 4.58
N HIS A 77 -5.52 3.01 3.31
CA HIS A 77 -4.20 2.86 2.68
C HIS A 77 -3.58 1.45 2.91
N PRO A 78 -4.26 0.39 2.42
CA PRO A 78 -3.82 -0.99 2.63
C PRO A 78 -2.49 -1.28 1.93
N ARG A 79 -1.61 -2.06 2.59
CA ARG A 79 -0.22 -2.29 2.13
C ARG A 79 0.14 -3.76 1.94
N TRP A 80 -0.28 -4.61 2.86
CA TRP A 80 0.06 -6.04 2.90
C TRP A 80 -1.16 -6.85 3.30
N ILE A 81 -1.18 -8.10 2.86
CA ILE A 81 -2.24 -9.07 3.13
C ILE A 81 -1.58 -10.35 3.65
N GLU A 82 -2.14 -10.93 4.70
CA GLU A 82 -1.77 -12.26 5.22
C GLU A 82 -3.04 -13.06 5.47
N VAL A 83 -3.08 -14.30 4.97
CA VAL A 83 -4.24 -15.19 5.15
C VAL A 83 -3.90 -16.20 6.24
N LEU A 84 -4.68 -16.20 7.32
CA LEU A 84 -4.51 -17.11 8.44
C LEU A 84 -5.04 -18.52 8.10
N PRO A 85 -4.60 -19.57 8.84
CA PRO A 85 -5.02 -20.95 8.58
C PRO A 85 -6.54 -21.20 8.65
N ASN A 86 -7.27 -20.36 9.37
CA ASN A 86 -8.73 -20.43 9.48
C ASN A 86 -9.48 -19.66 8.38
N GLY A 87 -8.75 -19.06 7.42
CA GLY A 87 -9.33 -18.27 6.32
C GLY A 87 -9.47 -16.77 6.60
N ASP A 88 -9.16 -16.31 7.82
CA ASP A 88 -9.17 -14.89 8.11
C ASP A 88 -8.11 -14.15 7.28
N VAL A 89 -8.48 -12.99 6.77
CA VAL A 89 -7.61 -12.13 5.97
C VAL A 89 -7.20 -10.92 6.79
N LEU A 90 -5.92 -10.84 7.13
CA LEU A 90 -5.33 -9.70 7.79
C LEU A 90 -4.87 -8.68 6.75
N VAL A 91 -5.14 -7.40 7.00
CA VAL A 91 -4.68 -6.30 6.14
C VAL A 91 -3.95 -5.25 6.96
N ALA A 92 -2.72 -4.92 6.56
CA ALA A 92 -1.96 -3.82 7.14
C ALA A 92 -2.45 -2.49 6.57
N GLU A 93 -2.97 -1.63 7.45
CA GLU A 93 -3.47 -0.29 7.11
C GLU A 93 -2.53 0.76 7.69
N SER A 94 -1.72 1.39 6.83
CA SER A 94 -0.68 2.34 7.24
C SER A 94 -0.39 3.40 6.18
N LYS A 95 -0.08 4.62 6.63
CA LYS A 95 0.32 5.75 5.78
C LYS A 95 1.69 6.27 6.16
N GLU A 96 2.30 6.94 5.19
CA GLU A 96 3.52 7.70 5.44
C GLU A 96 3.23 8.88 6.36
N GLN A 97 4.03 9.04 7.43
CA GLN A 97 3.92 10.19 8.31
C GLN A 97 4.73 11.36 7.75
N PRO A 98 4.18 12.59 7.75
CA PRO A 98 4.90 13.73 7.21
C PRO A 98 6.07 14.12 8.12
N GLU A 99 7.29 14.06 7.59
CA GLU A 99 8.45 14.69 8.23
C GLU A 99 8.48 16.20 8.00
N ARG A 100 9.34 16.92 8.73
CA ARG A 100 9.58 18.35 8.47
C ARG A 100 10.35 18.50 7.15
N PRO A 101 9.76 19.11 6.10
CA PRO A 101 10.45 19.28 4.82
C PRO A 101 11.65 20.22 5.00
N ARG A 102 12.78 19.88 4.36
CA ARG A 102 14.03 20.65 4.40
C ARG A 102 14.25 21.43 3.11
N THR A 103 13.72 20.94 1.99
CA THR A 103 13.89 21.53 0.66
C THR A 103 12.56 21.89 0.00
N LEU A 104 12.59 22.78 -0.99
CA LEU A 104 11.42 23.07 -1.84
C LEU A 104 10.92 21.81 -2.58
N MET A 105 11.83 20.89 -2.88
CA MET A 105 11.48 19.61 -3.49
C MET A 105 10.71 18.73 -2.51
N ASP A 106 11.10 18.70 -1.23
CA ASP A 106 10.37 17.96 -0.19
C ASP A 106 8.96 18.52 -0.02
N HIS A 107 8.80 19.84 -0.08
CA HIS A 107 7.48 20.48 -0.06
C HIS A 107 6.61 20.04 -1.24
N ALA A 108 7.17 20.03 -2.46
CA ALA A 108 6.47 19.59 -3.66
C ALA A 108 6.10 18.10 -3.58
N GLN A 109 7.03 17.25 -3.12
CA GLN A 109 6.81 15.82 -2.91
C GLN A 109 5.71 15.57 -1.88
N GLN A 110 5.80 16.18 -0.68
CA GLN A 110 4.78 15.99 0.36
C GLN A 110 3.42 16.51 -0.06
N ALA A 111 3.34 17.67 -0.71
CA ALA A 111 2.08 18.20 -1.24
C ALA A 111 1.43 17.22 -2.24
N THR A 112 2.27 16.58 -3.04
CA THR A 112 1.85 15.60 -4.02
C THR A 112 1.38 14.29 -3.38
N MET A 113 2.12 13.77 -2.40
CA MET A 113 1.74 12.54 -1.69
C MET A 113 0.47 12.73 -0.83
N ARG A 114 0.27 13.92 -0.24
CA ARG A 114 -0.98 14.28 0.45
C ARG A 114 -2.19 14.25 -0.51
N ARG A 115 -2.02 14.68 -1.78
CA ARG A 115 -3.09 14.64 -2.79
C ARG A 115 -3.57 13.22 -3.05
N VAL A 116 -2.67 12.25 -3.07
CA VAL A 116 -3.02 10.83 -3.29
C VAL A 116 -3.32 10.08 -1.99
N LYS A 117 -3.50 10.80 -0.86
CA LYS A 117 -3.76 10.26 0.47
C LYS A 117 -2.68 9.30 1.00
N ALA A 118 -1.45 9.36 0.46
CA ALA A 118 -0.34 8.52 0.86
C ALA A 118 0.41 9.06 2.08
N ILE A 119 0.38 10.37 2.31
CA ILE A 119 0.90 11.04 3.51
C ILE A 119 -0.24 11.60 4.35
N GLY A 120 -0.24 11.32 5.65
CA GLY A 120 -1.22 11.85 6.60
C GLY A 120 -1.28 11.05 7.91
N PRO A 121 -2.32 11.27 8.74
CA PRO A 121 -2.59 10.41 9.89
C PRO A 121 -2.70 8.95 9.45
N SER A 122 -1.86 8.10 10.02
CA SER A 122 -1.79 6.67 9.72
C SER A 122 -2.74 5.89 10.64
N ALA A 123 -3.46 4.91 10.08
CA ALA A 123 -4.30 4.00 10.84
C ALA A 123 -3.48 3.15 11.83
N ASN A 124 -2.24 2.80 11.45
CA ASN A 124 -1.27 2.15 12.36
C ASN A 124 -1.84 0.88 13.01
N ARG A 125 -2.54 0.06 12.20
CA ARG A 125 -3.21 -1.16 12.63
C ARG A 125 -3.14 -2.26 11.59
N ILE A 126 -3.39 -3.48 12.05
CA ILE A 126 -3.81 -4.62 11.23
C ILE A 126 -5.32 -4.82 11.46
N THR A 127 -6.07 -4.96 10.37
CA THR A 127 -7.50 -5.25 10.41
C THR A 127 -7.73 -6.69 9.98
N LEU A 128 -8.53 -7.45 10.73
CA LEU A 128 -9.00 -8.77 10.38
C LEU A 128 -10.31 -8.68 9.60
N TRP A 129 -10.38 -9.43 8.52
CA TRP A 129 -11.56 -9.60 7.69
C TRP A 129 -11.92 -11.07 7.59
N ARG A 130 -13.20 -11.40 7.78
CA ARG A 130 -13.70 -12.77 7.68
C ARG A 130 -14.90 -12.82 6.74
N ASP A 131 -14.79 -13.70 5.76
CA ASP A 131 -15.87 -14.23 4.94
C ASP A 131 -16.40 -15.50 5.64
N ALA A 132 -17.61 -15.42 6.16
CA ALA A 132 -18.23 -16.46 6.96
C ALA A 132 -19.08 -17.44 6.13
N ASP A 133 -19.53 -17.05 4.94
CA ASP A 133 -20.40 -17.85 4.09
C ASP A 133 -19.73 -18.37 2.81
N GLY A 134 -18.49 -17.92 2.54
CA GLY A 134 -17.65 -18.37 1.45
C GLY A 134 -18.01 -17.74 0.11
N ASP A 135 -18.76 -16.64 0.08
CA ASP A 135 -19.15 -15.95 -1.16
C ASP A 135 -18.03 -15.05 -1.74
N GLY A 136 -16.93 -14.93 -1.00
CA GLY A 136 -15.76 -14.14 -1.34
C GLY A 136 -15.89 -12.65 -0.97
N VAL A 137 -16.88 -12.27 -0.16
CA VAL A 137 -17.03 -10.95 0.46
C VAL A 137 -16.82 -11.12 1.97
N ALA A 138 -16.22 -10.15 2.64
CA ALA A 138 -16.04 -10.20 4.09
C ALA A 138 -17.22 -9.54 4.82
N GLU A 139 -17.92 -10.30 5.67
CA GLU A 139 -19.01 -9.78 6.51
C GLU A 139 -18.47 -9.15 7.79
N ARG A 140 -17.32 -9.64 8.29
CA ARG A 140 -16.75 -9.17 9.54
C ARG A 140 -15.50 -8.36 9.30
N ARG A 141 -15.39 -7.28 10.08
CA ARG A 141 -14.23 -6.39 10.15
C ARG A 141 -13.91 -6.09 11.61
N GLU A 142 -12.73 -6.49 12.06
CA GLU A 142 -12.28 -6.27 13.44
C GLU A 142 -10.84 -5.72 13.45
N VAL A 143 -10.48 -4.96 14.48
CA VAL A 143 -9.09 -4.54 14.67
C VAL A 143 -8.33 -5.71 15.28
N PHE A 144 -7.36 -6.25 14.53
CA PHE A 144 -6.54 -7.38 14.97
C PHE A 144 -5.43 -6.92 15.91
N VAL A 145 -4.67 -5.89 15.51
CA VAL A 145 -3.68 -5.23 16.37
C VAL A 145 -3.58 -3.76 16.01
N GLU A 146 -3.43 -2.90 17.00
CA GLU A 146 -3.35 -1.45 16.84
C GLU A 146 -2.11 -0.86 17.53
N ASN A 147 -1.95 0.46 17.44
CA ASN A 147 -0.85 1.21 18.03
C ASN A 147 0.54 0.74 17.54
N GLN A 148 0.60 0.33 16.26
CA GLN A 148 1.82 -0.12 15.61
C GLN A 148 2.47 1.01 14.82
N ASN A 149 3.77 0.90 14.51
CA ASN A 149 4.46 1.95 13.78
C ASN A 149 4.51 1.62 12.27
N GLN A 150 3.54 2.18 11.54
CA GLN A 150 3.40 2.02 10.09
C GLN A 150 3.59 0.56 9.62
N PRO A 151 2.75 -0.37 10.09
CA PRO A 151 2.91 -1.79 9.81
C PRO A 151 2.91 -2.07 8.31
N PHE A 152 3.73 -3.03 7.90
CA PHE A 152 3.84 -3.49 6.52
C PHE A 152 3.77 -5.01 6.44
N GLY A 153 4.89 -5.72 6.51
CA GLY A 153 4.92 -7.18 6.37
C GLY A 153 4.42 -7.89 7.62
N MET A 154 3.77 -9.03 7.44
CA MET A 154 3.31 -9.90 8.53
C MET A 154 3.39 -11.37 8.12
N ALA A 155 3.56 -12.24 9.09
CA ALA A 155 3.58 -13.69 8.89
C ALA A 155 3.16 -14.42 10.16
N LEU A 156 2.35 -15.48 10.03
CA LEU A 156 2.11 -16.43 11.11
C LEU A 156 3.02 -17.66 10.94
N VAL A 157 3.78 -18.00 11.99
CA VAL A 157 4.62 -19.21 12.01
C VAL A 157 4.36 -19.98 13.30
N GLY A 158 3.66 -21.11 13.20
CA GLY A 158 3.18 -21.85 14.37
C GLY A 158 2.28 -20.96 15.24
N ASP A 159 2.63 -20.82 16.52
CA ASP A 159 1.88 -20.03 17.49
C ASP A 159 2.44 -18.60 17.64
N ARG A 160 3.22 -18.13 16.65
CA ARG A 160 3.89 -16.81 16.68
C ARG A 160 3.47 -15.97 15.49
N PHE A 161 2.92 -14.80 15.78
CA PHE A 161 2.58 -13.80 14.76
C PHE A 161 3.67 -12.71 14.71
N TYR A 162 4.31 -12.57 13.55
CA TYR A 162 5.36 -11.60 13.30
C TYR A 162 4.78 -10.40 12.55
N LEU A 163 5.14 -9.20 13.01
CA LEU A 163 4.74 -7.94 12.41
C LEU A 163 5.95 -7.05 12.18
N GLY A 164 6.17 -6.69 10.92
CA GLY A 164 7.18 -5.73 10.49
C GLY A 164 6.63 -4.31 10.52
N ASN A 165 7.15 -3.51 11.45
CA ASN A 165 6.96 -2.06 11.52
C ASN A 165 8.14 -1.34 10.84
N THR A 166 8.00 -0.05 10.58
CA THR A 166 9.09 0.76 10.02
C THR A 166 10.27 0.92 10.99
N ASP A 167 10.03 0.74 12.29
CA ASP A 167 11.04 0.82 13.33
C ASP A 167 11.56 -0.54 13.83
N GLY A 168 11.04 -1.67 13.35
CA GLY A 168 11.50 -2.97 13.81
C GLY A 168 10.51 -4.11 13.60
N ILE A 169 10.81 -5.29 14.18
CA ILE A 169 9.93 -6.46 14.14
C ILE A 169 9.34 -6.71 15.53
N ARG A 170 8.02 -6.83 15.58
CA ARG A 170 7.24 -7.23 16.76
C ARG A 170 6.80 -8.68 16.62
N CYS A 171 6.81 -9.41 17.72
CA CYS A 171 6.33 -10.78 17.82
C CYS A 171 5.21 -10.85 18.85
N PHE A 172 4.14 -11.55 18.50
CA PHE A 172 3.01 -11.79 19.39
C PHE A 172 2.81 -13.30 19.53
N ASP A 173 2.35 -13.73 20.70
CA ASP A 173 1.75 -15.04 20.84
C ASP A 173 0.42 -15.05 20.08
N TYR A 174 0.16 -16.10 19.32
CA TYR A 174 -1.07 -16.31 18.58
C TYR A 174 -1.62 -17.69 18.88
N ARG A 175 -2.90 -17.76 19.21
CA ARG A 175 -3.65 -19.02 19.28
C ARG A 175 -4.56 -19.13 18.08
N PRO A 176 -4.71 -20.34 17.49
CA PRO A 176 -5.64 -20.54 16.39
C PRO A 176 -7.04 -20.00 16.70
N GLY A 177 -7.51 -19.08 15.87
CA GLY A 177 -8.82 -18.45 16.00
C GLY A 177 -8.85 -17.15 16.82
N ASP A 178 -7.72 -16.69 17.36
CA ASP A 178 -7.64 -15.35 17.96
C ASP A 178 -8.07 -14.29 16.95
N THR A 179 -8.97 -13.40 17.35
CA THR A 179 -9.44 -12.27 16.53
C THR A 179 -8.81 -10.93 16.90
N SER A 180 -8.00 -10.91 17.96
CA SER A 180 -7.22 -9.73 18.36
C SER A 180 -5.97 -10.10 19.13
N LEU A 181 -4.92 -9.30 18.99
CA LEU A 181 -3.66 -9.33 19.73
C LEU A 181 -3.57 -8.06 20.57
N ARG A 182 -3.12 -8.20 21.82
CA ARG A 182 -3.05 -7.09 22.77
C ARG A 182 -1.61 -6.66 23.03
N GLY A 183 -1.43 -5.37 23.31
CA GLY A 183 -0.14 -4.78 23.64
C GLY A 183 0.74 -4.50 22.42
N GLY A 184 2.01 -4.19 22.66
CA GLY A 184 2.97 -3.85 21.62
C GLY A 184 3.75 -5.03 21.02
N GLY A 185 3.53 -6.25 21.52
CA GLY A 185 4.32 -7.43 21.18
C GLY A 185 5.75 -7.37 21.74
N GLU A 186 6.41 -8.51 21.75
CA GLU A 186 7.83 -8.61 22.04
C GLU A 186 8.62 -7.98 20.89
N LYS A 187 9.57 -7.10 21.21
CA LYS A 187 10.46 -6.51 20.21
C LYS A 187 11.62 -7.46 19.90
N LEU A 188 11.71 -7.94 18.66
CA LEU A 188 12.79 -8.82 18.23
C LEU A 188 14.01 -8.05 17.73
N VAL A 189 13.79 -6.97 16.99
CA VAL A 189 14.85 -6.13 16.41
C VAL A 189 14.33 -4.72 16.18
N ASP A 190 15.24 -3.73 16.25
CA ASP A 190 15.00 -2.34 15.83
C ASP A 190 15.66 -2.06 14.48
N PHE A 191 15.03 -1.19 13.69
CA PHE A 191 15.59 -0.61 12.49
C PHE A 191 16.15 0.79 12.80
N LYS A 192 17.15 1.22 12.03
CA LYS A 192 17.81 2.52 12.17
C LYS A 192 17.10 3.60 11.37
#